data_AF-A0A073K5N5-F1
#
_entry.id   AF-A0A073K5N5-F1
#
_cell.length_a   1.000
_cell.length_b   1.000
_cell.length_c   1.000
_cell.angle_alpha   90.00
_cell.angle_beta   90.00
_cell.angle_gamma   90.00
#
_symmetry.space_group_name_H-M   'P 1'
#
loop_
_entity.id
_entity.type
_entity.pdbx_description
1 polymer ?
#
loop_
_entity_poly.entity_id
_entity_poly.type
_entity_poly.pdbx_seq_one_letter_code
_entity_poly.pdbx_strand_id
1 'polypeptide(L)'
;MQESAPEHTFKGNLSVLDVVMITASGVTPASSIFVIAPLAIASAGSGAFLSFLIAACVAATIALCYAELGAAHPSAGGEYSIIKRLFGTLCGLQTYLFILSAALFVPAVLATGAVPYLNTALGTSFDASTAGMITVLIGGACAI
;
A
#
# COMPACT_ATOMS: atom_id res chain seq x y z
N MET A 1 6.05 -24.26 -31.88
CA MET A 1 4.62 -24.47 -31.56
C MET A 1 4.37 -23.77 -30.23
N GLN A 2 4.11 -22.47 -30.27
CA GLN A 2 3.72 -21.70 -29.09
C GLN A 2 2.20 -21.75 -29.04
N GLU A 3 1.67 -22.53 -28.12
CA GLU A 3 0.25 -22.54 -27.75
C GLU A 3 -0.11 -21.13 -27.24
N SER A 4 -0.78 -20.35 -28.08
CA SER A 4 -1.37 -19.07 -27.74
C SER A 4 -2.53 -19.31 -26.76
N ALA A 5 -2.26 -19.12 -25.47
CA ALA A 5 -3.28 -19.08 -24.43
C ALA A 5 -4.34 -18.01 -24.76
N PRO A 6 -5.62 -18.26 -24.46
CA PRO A 6 -6.72 -17.38 -24.87
C PRO A 6 -6.54 -15.98 -24.29
N GLU A 7 -6.53 -14.96 -25.16
CA GLU A 7 -6.61 -13.56 -24.75
C GLU A 7 -7.97 -13.32 -24.10
N HIS A 8 -8.05 -13.48 -22.78
CA HIS A 8 -9.08 -12.84 -21.99
C HIS A 8 -8.86 -11.31 -22.09
N THR A 9 -9.45 -10.71 -23.13
CA THR A 9 -9.52 -9.26 -23.31
C THR A 9 -10.43 -8.71 -22.20
N PHE A 10 -9.86 -8.45 -21.03
CA PHE A 10 -10.48 -7.61 -20.03
C PHE A 10 -10.61 -6.20 -20.64
N LYS A 11 -11.83 -5.82 -21.01
CA LYS A 11 -12.20 -4.43 -21.31
C LYS A 11 -12.09 -3.62 -20.01
N GLY A 12 -10.88 -3.14 -19.72
CA GLY A 12 -10.61 -2.25 -18.60
C GLY A 12 -11.24 -0.90 -18.83
N ASN A 13 -12.51 -0.74 -18.48
CA ASN A 13 -13.26 0.51 -18.58
C ASN A 13 -13.13 1.36 -17.31
N LEU A 14 -11.94 1.41 -16.69
CA LEU A 14 -11.71 2.32 -15.57
C LEU A 14 -11.43 3.71 -16.12
N SER A 15 -12.29 4.67 -15.77
CA SER A 15 -12.02 6.08 -16.06
C SER A 15 -10.84 6.57 -15.22
N VAL A 16 -10.19 7.65 -15.65
CA VAL A 16 -9.12 8.31 -14.86
C VAL A 16 -9.61 8.62 -13.45
N LEU A 17 -10.89 9.01 -13.33
CA LEU A 17 -11.53 9.28 -12.05
C LEU A 17 -11.57 8.01 -11.16
N ASP A 18 -11.94 6.86 -11.73
CA ASP A 18 -12.01 5.60 -10.97
C ASP A 18 -10.63 5.20 -10.46
N VAL A 19 -9.60 5.33 -11.31
CA VAL A 19 -8.22 5.04 -10.91
C VAL A 19 -7.75 5.96 -9.79
N VAL A 20 -8.00 7.27 -9.91
CA VAL A 20 -7.65 8.24 -8.85
C VAL A 20 -8.38 7.94 -7.55
N MET A 21 -9.67 7.60 -7.61
CA MET A 21 -10.47 7.23 -6.44
C MET A 21 -9.95 5.95 -5.76
N ILE A 22 -9.61 4.93 -6.56
CA ILE A 22 -9.04 3.68 -6.05
C ILE A 22 -7.69 3.95 -5.38
N THR A 23 -6.81 4.75 -6.02
CA THR A 23 -5.50 5.09 -5.44
C THR A 23 -5.64 5.96 -4.19
N ALA A 24 -6.51 6.97 -4.18
CA ALA A 24 -6.76 7.81 -3.02
C ALA A 24 -7.34 7.00 -1.85
N SER A 25 -8.24 6.07 -2.15
CA SER A 25 -8.79 5.13 -1.18
C SER A 25 -7.72 4.17 -0.66
N GLY A 26 -6.81 3.66 -1.51
CA GLY A 26 -5.81 2.65 -1.16
C GLY A 26 -4.53 3.18 -0.50
N VAL A 27 -4.08 4.39 -0.84
CA VAL A 27 -3.03 5.11 -0.09
C VAL A 27 -3.54 5.52 1.30
N THR A 28 -4.87 5.65 1.41
CA THR A 28 -5.78 5.85 2.55
C THR A 28 -5.37 6.87 3.63
N PRO A 29 -6.34 7.70 4.07
CA PRO A 29 -6.24 8.45 5.34
C PRO A 29 -6.04 7.55 6.57
N ALA A 30 -6.36 6.25 6.49
CA ALA A 30 -6.33 5.38 7.67
C ALA A 30 -4.90 5.16 8.20
N SER A 31 -3.95 4.80 7.33
CA SER A 31 -2.55 4.62 7.74
C SER A 31 -1.92 5.95 8.12
N SER A 32 -2.10 6.97 7.27
CA SER A 32 -1.43 8.25 7.41
C SER A 32 -1.95 9.09 8.59
N ILE A 33 -3.27 9.13 8.80
CA ILE A 33 -3.88 9.97 9.84
C ILE A 33 -3.98 9.22 11.17
N PHE A 34 -4.35 7.94 11.18
CA PHE A 34 -4.54 7.21 12.46
C PHE A 34 -3.25 6.57 12.99
N VAL A 35 -2.25 6.32 12.15
CA VAL A 35 -0.97 5.72 12.62
C VAL A 35 0.15 6.74 12.57
N ILE A 36 0.37 7.39 11.42
CA ILE A 36 1.55 8.23 11.20
C ILE A 36 1.39 9.62 11.86
N ALA A 37 0.23 10.26 11.75
CA ALA A 37 0.02 11.60 12.32
C ALA A 37 0.21 11.70 13.85
N PRO A 38 -0.39 10.83 14.70
CA PRO A 38 -0.15 10.90 16.14
C PRO A 38 1.33 10.65 16.48
N LEU A 39 2.01 9.76 15.76
CA LEU A 39 3.43 9.48 15.94
C LEU A 39 4.31 10.68 15.53
N ALA A 40 3.98 11.34 14.42
CA ALA A 40 4.67 12.54 13.95
C ALA A 40 4.48 13.73 14.91
N ILE A 41 3.28 13.91 15.45
CA ILE A 41 2.99 14.95 16.44
C ILE A 41 3.68 14.65 17.77
N ALA A 42 3.67 13.39 18.23
CA ALA A 42 4.34 12.99 19.47
C ALA A 42 5.88 13.16 19.39
N SER A 43 6.47 12.96 18.22
CA SER A 43 7.92 13.07 18.02
C SER A 43 8.39 14.50 17.74
N ALA A 44 7.69 15.24 16.88
CA ALA A 44 8.15 16.55 16.39
C ALA A 44 7.31 17.74 16.91
N GLY A 45 6.18 17.51 17.58
CA GLY A 45 5.30 18.56 18.08
C GLY A 45 4.84 19.50 16.96
N SER A 46 5.14 20.79 17.09
CA SER A 46 4.85 21.80 16.06
C SER A 46 5.65 21.60 14.76
N GLY A 47 6.76 20.88 14.81
CA GLY A 47 7.57 20.54 13.63
C GLY A 47 6.92 19.51 12.70
N ALA A 48 5.87 18.81 13.15
CA ALA A 48 5.19 17.80 12.35
C ALA A 48 4.64 18.36 11.03
N PHE A 49 4.15 19.59 11.02
CA PHE A 49 3.64 20.23 9.80
C PHE A 49 4.74 20.38 8.74
N LEU A 50 5.94 20.81 9.13
CA LEU A 50 7.06 20.96 8.20
C LEU A 50 7.54 19.60 7.69
N SER A 51 7.57 18.58 8.56
CA SER A 51 7.90 17.20 8.16
C SER A 51 6.90 16.65 7.13
N PHE A 52 5.60 16.89 7.32
CA PHE A 52 4.58 16.48 6.35
C PHE A 52 4.70 17.25 5.02
N LEU A 53 5.04 18.54 5.06
CA LEU A 53 5.24 19.33 3.86
C LEU A 53 6.42 18.81 3.03
N ILE A 54 7.55 18.50 3.68
CA ILE A 54 8.72 17.92 3.03
C ILE A 54 8.38 16.53 2.46
N ALA A 55 7.69 15.69 3.24
CA ALA A 55 7.26 14.37 2.78
C ALA A 55 6.31 14.46 1.56
N ALA A 56 5.40 15.43 1.53
CA ALA A 56 4.50 15.67 0.40
C ALA A 56 5.25 16.08 -0.86
N CYS A 57 6.26 16.95 -0.76
CA CYS A 57 7.11 17.33 -1.89
C CYS A 57 7.85 16.11 -2.46
N VAL A 58 8.47 15.29 -1.60
CA VAL A 58 9.17 14.07 -2.02
C VAL A 58 8.21 13.08 -2.68
N ALA A 59 7.04 12.85 -2.08
CA ALA A 59 6.02 11.97 -2.62
C ALA A 59 5.51 12.45 -3.99
N ALA A 60 5.33 13.75 -4.20
CA ALA A 60 4.93 14.32 -5.48
C ALA A 60 5.98 14.07 -6.57
N THR A 61 7.27 14.24 -6.26
CA THR A 61 8.37 13.94 -7.20
C THR A 61 8.39 12.45 -7.59
N ILE A 62 8.22 11.56 -6.62
CA ILE A 62 8.15 10.11 -6.87
C ILE A 62 6.92 9.76 -7.72
N ALA A 63 5.76 10.35 -7.41
CA ALA A 63 4.52 10.14 -8.15
C ALA A 63 4.63 10.56 -9.62
N LEU A 64 5.29 11.69 -9.91
CA LEU A 64 5.56 12.13 -11.28
C LEU A 64 6.49 11.15 -12.01
N CYS A 65 7.55 10.66 -11.35
CA CYS A 65 8.42 9.64 -11.93
C CYS A 65 7.65 8.36 -12.27
N TYR A 66 6.76 7.90 -11.37
CA TYR A 66 5.88 6.77 -11.63
C TYR A 66 4.85 7.03 -12.73
N ALA A 67 4.36 8.26 -12.87
CA ALA A 67 3.44 8.65 -13.93
C ALA A 67 4.11 8.55 -15.32
N GLU A 68 5.32 9.09 -15.47
CA GLU A 68 6.11 8.97 -16.69
C GLU A 68 6.41 7.49 -17.03
N LEU A 69 6.81 6.71 -16.01
CA LEU A 69 7.12 5.30 -16.18
C LEU A 69 5.88 4.47 -16.55
N GLY A 70 4.73 4.76 -15.94
CA GLY A 70 3.46 4.11 -16.24
C GLY A 70 2.93 4.46 -17.62
N ALA A 71 3.11 5.71 -18.07
CA ALA A 71 2.75 6.14 -19.42
C ALA A 71 3.64 5.48 -20.49
N ALA A 72 4.94 5.35 -20.23
CA ALA A 72 5.88 4.69 -21.14
C ALA A 72 5.69 3.16 -21.21
N HIS A 73 5.27 2.54 -20.11
CA HIS A 73 5.17 1.08 -19.98
C HIS A 73 3.82 0.63 -19.39
N PRO A 74 2.72 0.68 -20.18
CA PRO A 74 1.42 0.20 -19.74
C PRO A 74 1.44 -1.32 -19.57
N SER A 75 1.48 -1.80 -18.33
CA SER A 75 1.48 -3.22 -17.99
C SER A 75 0.61 -3.51 -16.78
N ALA A 76 -0.22 -4.55 -16.87
CA ALA A 76 -1.13 -4.96 -15.80
C ALA A 76 -0.44 -5.53 -14.54
N GLY A 77 0.88 -5.73 -14.56
CA GLY A 77 1.63 -6.35 -13.46
C GLY A 77 2.28 -5.39 -12.47
N GLY A 78 2.01 -4.08 -12.56
CA GLY A 78 2.58 -3.07 -11.65
C GLY A 78 4.11 -3.08 -11.56
N GLU A 79 4.63 -2.81 -10.37
CA GLU A 79 6.07 -2.70 -10.08
C GLU A 79 6.85 -3.98 -10.42
N TYR A 80 6.25 -5.15 -10.23
CA TYR A 80 6.84 -6.44 -10.58
C TYR A 80 7.17 -6.53 -12.07
N SER A 81 6.24 -6.13 -12.93
CA SER A 81 6.42 -6.20 -14.40
C SER A 81 7.59 -5.33 -14.85
N ILE A 82 7.69 -4.13 -14.27
CA ILE A 82 8.72 -3.15 -14.58
C ILE A 82 10.10 -3.66 -14.12
N ILE A 83 10.21 -4.11 -12.87
CA ILE A 83 11.49 -4.56 -12.29
C ILE A 83 11.96 -5.86 -12.95
N LYS A 84 11.05 -6.79 -13.26
CA LYS A 84 11.39 -8.01 -13.98
C LYS A 84 11.96 -7.72 -15.38
N ARG A 85 11.46 -6.68 -16.07
CA ARG A 85 11.97 -6.29 -17.39
C ARG A 85 13.36 -5.66 -17.32
N LEU A 86 13.60 -4.82 -16.31
CA LEU A 86 14.87 -4.09 -16.16
C LEU A 86 16.01 -4.96 -15.62
N PHE A 87 15.73 -5.79 -14.60
CA PHE A 87 16.75 -6.51 -13.83
C PHE A 87 16.65 -8.04 -13.97
N GLY A 88 15.73 -8.55 -14.77
CA GLY A 88 15.53 -9.98 -15.01
C GLY A 88 14.70 -10.69 -13.95
N THR A 89 14.58 -12.02 -14.10
CA THR A 89 13.63 -12.85 -13.36
C THR A 89 13.87 -12.90 -11.85
N LEU A 90 15.13 -12.91 -11.40
CA LEU A 90 15.45 -13.03 -9.97
C LEU A 90 15.07 -11.76 -9.19
N CYS A 91 15.40 -10.58 -9.71
CA CYS A 91 14.99 -9.31 -9.11
C CYS A 91 13.47 -9.13 -9.18
N GLY A 92 12.83 -9.56 -10.28
CA GLY A 92 11.38 -9.62 -10.38
C GLY A 92 10.77 -10.50 -9.27
N LEU A 93 11.29 -11.72 -9.06
CA LEU A 93 10.80 -12.60 -7.99
C LEU A 93 10.95 -11.95 -6.61
N GLN A 94 12.08 -11.28 -6.34
CA GLN A 94 12.30 -10.57 -5.08
C GLN A 94 11.24 -9.47 -4.86
N THR A 95 10.95 -8.67 -5.87
CA THR A 95 9.88 -7.65 -5.80
C THR A 95 8.52 -8.28 -5.60
N TYR A 96 8.23 -9.39 -6.28
CA TYR A 96 6.97 -10.10 -6.09
C TYR A 96 6.80 -10.59 -4.64
N LEU A 97 7.83 -11.21 -4.07
CA LEU A 97 7.83 -11.64 -2.67
C LEU A 97 7.70 -10.47 -1.70
N PHE A 98 8.35 -9.33 -2.01
CA PHE A 98 8.22 -8.12 -1.23
C PHE A 98 6.79 -7.59 -1.24
N ILE A 99 6.15 -7.47 -2.41
CA ILE A 99 4.75 -7.03 -2.52
C ILE A 99 3.80 -8.00 -1.79
N LEU A 100 4.02 -9.31 -1.92
CA LEU A 100 3.24 -10.33 -1.21
C LEU A 100 3.38 -10.18 0.31
N SER A 101 4.60 -9.94 0.80
CA SER A 101 4.84 -9.70 2.23
C SER A 101 4.18 -8.39 2.70
N ALA A 102 4.27 -7.32 1.92
CA ALA A 102 3.63 -6.05 2.24
C ALA A 102 2.11 -6.19 2.30
N ALA A 103 1.51 -6.93 1.37
CA ALA A 103 0.07 -7.21 1.37
C ALA A 103 -0.41 -7.94 2.65
N LEU A 104 0.46 -8.74 3.28
CA LEU A 104 0.16 -9.41 4.55
C LEU A 104 0.35 -8.50 5.77
N PHE A 105 1.41 -7.70 5.81
CA PHE A 105 1.76 -6.89 6.99
C PHE A 105 1.04 -5.54 7.07
N VAL A 106 0.77 -4.89 5.93
CA VAL A 106 0.08 -3.58 5.89
C VAL A 106 -1.28 -3.61 6.61
N PRO A 107 -2.20 -4.56 6.35
CA PRO A 107 -3.47 -4.60 7.08
C PRO A 107 -3.31 -4.86 8.58
N ALA A 108 -2.27 -5.61 8.99
CA ALA A 108 -1.99 -5.84 10.40
C ALA A 108 -1.54 -4.57 11.13
N VAL A 109 -0.67 -3.78 10.50
CA VAL A 109 -0.25 -2.47 11.04
C VAL A 109 -1.44 -1.52 11.16
N LEU A 110 -2.33 -1.51 10.15
CA LEU A 110 -3.56 -0.73 10.19
C LEU A 110 -4.49 -1.16 11.34
N ALA A 111 -4.65 -2.47 11.55
CA ALA A 111 -5.46 -3.00 12.64
C ALA A 111 -4.89 -2.61 14.01
N THR A 112 -3.58 -2.76 14.23
CA THR A 112 -2.91 -2.32 15.47
C THR A 112 -3.07 -0.82 15.69
N GLY A 113 -2.99 -0.01 14.63
CA GLY A 113 -3.21 1.44 14.70
C GLY A 113 -4.64 1.86 15.04
N ALA A 114 -5.65 1.04 14.72
CA ALA A 114 -7.05 1.32 15.02
C ALA A 114 -7.46 1.01 16.48
N VAL A 115 -6.72 0.13 17.16
CA VAL A 115 -7.00 -0.30 18.54
C VAL A 115 -7.15 0.84 19.56
N PRO A 116 -6.26 1.86 19.63
CA PRO A 116 -6.42 2.95 20.59
C PRO A 116 -7.73 3.74 20.39
N TYR A 117 -8.16 3.91 19.14
CA TYR A 117 -9.43 4.57 18.81
C TYR A 117 -10.62 3.70 19.22
N LEU A 118 -10.54 2.39 18.99
CA LEU A 118 -11.58 1.44 19.38
C LEU A 118 -11.72 1.33 20.91
N ASN A 119 -10.60 1.28 21.63
CA ASN A 119 -10.59 1.25 23.10
C ASN A 119 -11.23 2.53 23.68
N THR A 120 -10.91 3.68 23.10
CA THR A 120 -11.52 4.96 23.52
C THR A 120 -13.02 5.00 23.25
N ALA A 121 -13.50 4.39 22.15
CA ALA A 121 -14.92 4.38 21.79
C ALA A 121 -15.75 3.37 22.60
N LEU A 122 -15.21 2.19 22.91
CA LEU A 122 -15.94 1.10 23.59
C LEU A 122 -15.65 1.02 25.10
N GLY A 123 -14.63 1.73 25.60
CA GLY A 123 -14.19 1.65 27.00
C GLY A 123 -13.56 0.29 27.36
N THR A 124 -13.07 -0.45 26.37
CA THR A 124 -12.53 -1.82 26.51
C THR A 124 -11.04 -1.88 26.21
N SER A 125 -10.25 -2.44 27.12
CA SER A 125 -8.79 -2.59 26.98
C SER A 125 -8.39 -3.75 26.05
N PHE A 126 -8.50 -3.54 24.73
CA PHE A 126 -7.93 -4.47 23.75
C PHE A 126 -6.43 -4.26 23.62
N ASP A 127 -5.67 -5.36 23.63
CA ASP A 127 -4.23 -5.33 23.41
C ASP A 127 -3.89 -5.22 21.91
N ALA A 128 -3.08 -4.22 21.57
CA ALA A 128 -2.79 -3.87 20.18
C ALA A 128 -1.92 -4.93 19.46
N SER A 129 -1.11 -5.68 20.22
CA SER A 129 -0.32 -6.79 19.69
C SER A 129 -1.21 -7.98 19.32
N THR A 130 -2.24 -8.25 20.13
CA THR A 130 -3.20 -9.31 19.87
C THR A 130 -4.01 -9.04 18.60
N ALA A 131 -4.47 -7.79 18.40
CA ALA A 131 -5.17 -7.40 17.18
C ALA A 131 -4.31 -7.60 15.93
N GLY A 132 -3.04 -7.15 15.98
CA GLY A 132 -2.10 -7.32 14.87
C GLY A 132 -1.84 -8.79 14.54
N MET A 133 -1.61 -9.64 15.55
CA MET A 133 -1.42 -11.08 15.35
C MET A 133 -2.64 -11.75 14.72
N ILE A 134 -3.86 -11.42 15.19
CA ILE A 134 -5.10 -11.96 14.61
C ILE A 134 -5.22 -11.55 13.13
N THR A 135 -4.93 -10.29 12.79
CA THR A 135 -5.00 -9.83 11.39
C THR A 135 -3.97 -10.51 10.50
N VAL A 136 -2.74 -10.74 10.98
CA VAL A 136 -1.73 -11.52 10.22
C VAL A 136 -2.18 -12.97 10.04
N LEU A 137 -2.72 -13.61 11.07
CA LEU A 137 -3.16 -15.00 10.99
C LEU A 137 -4.34 -15.18 10.03
N ILE A 138 -5.33 -14.28 10.09
CA ILE A 138 -6.48 -14.30 9.17
C ILE A 138 -6.04 -13.93 7.76
N GLY A 139 -5.23 -12.89 7.61
CA GLY A 139 -4.70 -12.45 6.31
C GLY A 139 -3.84 -13.53 5.64
N GLY A 140 -2.99 -14.20 6.42
CA GLY A 140 -2.18 -15.32 5.95
C GLY A 140 -3.01 -16.53 5.55
N ALA A 141 -4.09 -16.82 6.29
CA ALA A 141 -5.02 -17.90 5.95
C ALA A 141 -5.88 -17.61 4.72
N CYS A 142 -6.11 -16.34 4.37
CA CYS A 142 -6.88 -15.94 3.19
C CYS A 142 -6.00 -15.75 1.94
N ALA A 143 -4.70 -15.48 2.12
CA ALA A 143 -3.72 -15.30 1.05
C ALA A 143 -3.10 -16.61 0.53
N ILE A 144 -3.41 -17.76 1.15
CA ILE A 144 -2.99 -19.12 0.79
C ILE A 144 -4.22 -19.91 0.32
#